data_AF-A0A955PNM6-F1
#
_entry.id   AF-A0A955PNM6-F1
#
_cell.length_a   1.000
_cell.length_b   1.000
_cell.length_c   1.000
_cell.angle_alpha   90.00
_cell.angle_beta   90.00
_cell.angle_gamma   90.00
#
_symmetry.space_group_name_H-M   'P 1'
#
loop_
_entity.id
_entity.type
_entity.pdbx_description
1 polymer ?
#
loop_
_entity_poly.entity_id
_entity_poly.type
_entity_poly.pdbx_seq_one_letter_code
_entity_poly.pdbx_strand_id
1 'polypeptide(L)' 'MMVQLLQNVALLPFKIALFFLELLGRTLAILFGCALFGIGALFCFGGPLIVIGAPVCLVGAILVIKAV' A
#
# COMPACT_ATOMS: atom_id res chain seq x y z
N MET A 1 -15.96 24.64 25.45
CA MET A 1 -14.74 23.82 25.70
C MET A 1 -15.06 22.38 26.14
N MET A 2 -15.84 22.15 27.21
CA MET A 2 -16.09 20.79 27.73
C MET A 2 -16.90 19.88 26.77
N VAL A 3 -17.87 20.43 26.04
CA VAL A 3 -18.68 19.69 25.04
C VAL A 3 -17.87 19.24 23.82
N GLN A 4 -16.89 20.03 23.39
CA GLN A 4 -15.97 19.67 22.28
C GLN A 4 -15.00 18.55 22.68
N LEU A 5 -14.56 18.53 23.95
CA LEU A 5 -13.77 17.41 24.48
C LEU A 5 -14.60 16.12 24.50
N LEU A 6 -15.85 16.19 24.93
CA LEU A 6 -16.74 15.03 24.99
C LEU A 6 -17.01 14.44 23.59
N GLN A 7 -17.22 15.29 22.57
CA GLN A 7 -17.36 14.84 21.17
C GLN A 7 -16.08 14.22 20.62
N ASN A 8 -14.91 14.80 20.90
CA ASN A 8 -13.63 14.23 20.45
C ASN A 8 -13.32 12.88 21.12
N VAL A 9 -13.68 12.70 22.39
CA VAL A 9 -13.56 11.43 23.11
C VAL A 9 -14.55 10.39 22.59
N ALA A 10 -15.77 10.79 22.24
CA ALA A 10 -16.76 9.89 21.62
C ALA A 10 -16.36 9.43 20.21
N LEU A 11 -15.67 10.28 19.43
CA LEU A 11 -15.19 9.96 18.08
C LEU A 11 -13.81 9.26 18.06
N LEU A 12 -13.14 9.20 19.21
CA LEU A 12 -11.83 8.57 19.40
C LEU A 12 -11.79 7.09 18.93
N PRO A 13 -12.76 6.20 19.27
CA PRO A 13 -12.78 4.84 18.76
C PRO A 13 -12.86 4.77 17.23
N PHE A 14 -13.57 5.71 16.60
CA PHE A 14 -13.71 5.77 15.15
C PHE A 14 -12.40 6.19 14.47
N LYS A 15 -11.70 7.17 15.05
CA LYS A 15 -10.37 7.60 14.59
C LYS A 15 -9.34 6.48 14.72
N ILE A 16 -9.37 5.74 15.83
CA ILE A 16 -8.49 4.58 16.04
C ILE A 16 -8.77 3.49 14.99
N ALA A 17 -10.05 3.18 14.74
CA ALA A 17 -10.42 2.19 13.73
C ALA A 17 -9.96 2.58 12.32
N LEU A 18 -10.13 3.86 11.94
CA LEU A 18 -9.62 4.38 10.66
C LEU A 18 -8.11 4.30 10.56
N PHE A 19 -7.39 4.60 11.64
CA PHE A 19 -5.94 4.50 11.69
C PHE A 19 -5.45 3.06 11.47
N PHE A 20 -6.09 2.07 12.13
CA PHE A 20 -5.77 0.66 11.90
C PHE A 20 -6.08 0.22 10.46
N LEU A 21 -7.19 0.68 9.91
CA LEU A 21 -7.59 0.35 8.54
C LEU A 21 -6.60 0.93 7.52
N GLU A 22 -6.13 2.16 7.73
CA GLU A 22 -5.11 2.80 6.90
C GLU A 22 -3.76 2.07 7.01
N LEU A 23 -3.35 1.71 8.23
CA LEU A 23 -2.11 0.95 8.46
C LEU A 23 -2.17 -0.42 7.76
N LEU A 24 -3.32 -1.10 7.84
CA LEU A 24 -3.56 -2.37 7.14
C LEU A 24 -3.52 -2.18 5.61
N GLY A 25 -4.15 -1.13 5.09
CA GLY A 25 -4.14 -0.82 3.67
C GLY A 25 -2.73 -0.57 3.12
N ARG A 26 -1.92 0.22 3.85
CA ARG A 26 -0.52 0.50 3.48
C ARG A 26 0.34 -0.76 3.50
N THR A 27 0.24 -1.55 4.57
CA THR A 27 1.01 -2.81 4.69
C THR A 27 0.66 -3.80 3.59
N LEU A 28 -0.62 -3.95 3.24
CA LEU A 28 -1.06 -4.78 2.13
C LEU A 28 -0.53 -4.24 0.79
N ALA A 29 -0.61 -2.94 0.55
CA ALA A 29 -0.11 -2.34 -0.68
C ALA A 29 1.40 -2.55 -0.87
N ILE A 30 2.18 -2.46 0.21
CA ILE A 30 3.61 -2.77 0.18
C ILE A 30 3.86 -4.25 -0.13
N LEU A 31 3.14 -5.17 0.53
CA LEU A 31 3.27 -6.61 0.29
C LEU A 31 2.95 -6.97 -1.17
N PHE A 32 1.81 -6.50 -1.69
CA PHE A 32 1.41 -6.75 -3.07
C PHE A 32 2.36 -6.09 -4.08
N GLY A 33 2.79 -4.85 -3.82
CA GLY A 33 3.73 -4.14 -4.67
C GLY A 33 5.09 -4.84 -4.77
N CYS A 34 5.64 -5.30 -3.65
CA CYS A 34 6.87 -6.09 -3.61
C CYS A 34 6.72 -7.44 -4.32
N ALA A 35 5.59 -8.13 -4.13
CA ALA A 35 5.33 -9.40 -4.82
C ALA A 35 5.24 -9.21 -6.35
N LEU A 36 4.49 -8.20 -6.81
CA LEU A 36 4.40 -7.82 -8.22
C LEU A 36 5.76 -7.45 -8.80
N PHE A 37 6.56 -6.68 -8.06
CA PHE A 37 7.91 -6.32 -8.47
C PHE A 37 8.80 -7.57 -8.64
N GLY A 38 8.76 -8.49 -7.68
CA GLY A 38 9.50 -9.76 -7.77
C GLY A 38 9.10 -10.60 -8.98
N ILE A 39 7.79 -10.71 -9.24
CA ILE A 39 7.26 -11.43 -10.42
C ILE A 39 7.71 -10.74 -11.72
N GLY A 40 7.60 -9.42 -11.80
CA GLY A 40 8.09 -8.65 -12.96
C GLY A 40 9.57 -8.85 -13.20
N ALA A 41 10.37 -8.87 -12.13
CA ALA A 41 11.81 -9.06 -12.20
C ALA A 41 12.17 -10.44 -12.74
N LEU A 42 11.42 -11.49 -12.38
CA LEU A 42 11.58 -12.83 -12.95
C LEU A 42 11.36 -12.84 -14.47
N PHE A 43 10.38 -12.10 -14.97
CA PHE A 43 10.12 -11.99 -16.41
C PHE A 43 11.18 -11.17 -17.16
N CYS A 44 11.87 -10.25 -16.49
CA CYS A 44 12.97 -9.49 -17.09
C CYS A 44 14.21 -10.33 -17.43
N PHE A 45 14.34 -11.57 -16.92
CA PHE A 45 15.46 -12.46 -17.26
C PHE A 45 15.38 -13.03 -18.67
N GLY A 46 14.18 -13.12 -19.26
CA GLY A 46 14.00 -13.55 -20.65
C GLY A 46 13.99 -12.35 -21.60
N GLY A 47 14.90 -12.30 -22.57
CA GLY A 47 15.00 -11.18 -23.52
C GLY A 47 13.65 -10.73 -24.14
N PRO A 48 12.81 -11.64 -24.66
CA PRO A 48 11.48 -11.28 -25.16
C PRO A 48 10.47 -10.92 -24.06
N LEU A 49 10.63 -11.50 -22.88
CA LEU A 49 9.72 -11.35 -21.74
C LEU A 49 9.90 -10.02 -21.00
N ILE A 50 11.03 -9.32 -21.21
CA ILE A 50 11.30 -8.01 -20.61
C ILE A 50 10.24 -6.96 -20.95
N VAL A 51 9.61 -7.08 -22.12
CA VAL A 51 8.54 -6.16 -22.57
C VAL A 51 7.33 -6.22 -21.64
N ILE A 52 7.13 -7.35 -20.96
CA ILE A 52 6.05 -7.57 -19.98
C ILE A 52 6.58 -7.44 -18.55
N GLY A 53 7.80 -7.92 -18.28
CA GLY A 53 8.42 -7.83 -16.95
C GLY A 53 8.62 -6.39 -16.47
N ALA A 54 9.14 -5.52 -17.35
CA ALA A 54 9.42 -4.13 -17.01
C ALA A 54 8.17 -3.33 -16.57
N PRO A 55 7.02 -3.36 -17.28
CA PRO A 55 5.82 -2.66 -16.82
C PRO A 55 5.26 -3.27 -15.53
N VAL A 56 5.35 -4.59 -15.33
CA VAL A 56 4.92 -5.24 -14.08
C VAL A 56 5.77 -4.79 -12.90
N CYS A 57 7.10 -4.69 -13.07
CA CYS A 57 7.99 -4.09 -12.07
C CYS A 57 7.58 -2.64 -11.75
N LEU A 58 7.28 -1.85 -12.78
CA LEU A 58 6.97 -0.44 -12.63
C LEU A 58 5.66 -0.23 -11.86
N VAL A 59 4.64 -1.05 -12.13
CA VAL A 59 3.38 -1.06 -11.37
C VAL A 59 3.63 -1.45 -9.91
N GLY A 60 4.41 -2.52 -9.67
CA GLY A 60 4.78 -2.94 -8.31
C GLY A 60 5.48 -1.82 -7.53
N ALA A 61 6.44 -1.15 -8.17
CA ALA A 61 7.17 -0.03 -7.58
C ALA A 61 6.26 1.17 -7.26
N ILE A 62 5.35 1.54 -8.16
CA ILE A 62 4.38 2.63 -7.92
C ILE A 62 3.48 2.31 -6.73
N LEU A 63 3.03 1.06 -6.60
CA LEU A 63 2.19 0.64 -5.46
C LEU A 63 2.93 0.78 -4.13
N VAL A 64 4.20 0.39 -4.07
CA VAL A 64 5.03 0.56 -2.87
C VAL A 64 5.26 2.04 -2.57
N ILE A 65 5.65 2.85 -3.55
CA ILE A 65 5.94 4.28 -3.36
C ILE A 65 4.69 5.03 -2.87
N LYS A 66 3.51 4.69 -3.40
CA LYS A 66 2.25 5.33 -3.00
C LYS A 66 1.77 4.92 -1.61
N ALA A 67 2.24 3.78 -1.10
CA ALA A 67 1.85 3.25 0.20
C ALA A 67 2.68 3.81 1.38
N VAL A 68 3.85 4.40 1.08
CA VAL A 68 4.76 5.06 2.04
C VAL A 68 4.34 6.51 2.21
#